data_AF-A0A1F6RWN2-F1
#
_entry.id   AF-A0A1F6RWN2-F1
#
_cell.length_a   1.000
_cell.length_b   1.000
_cell.length_c   1.000
_cell.angle_alpha   90.00
_cell.angle_beta   90.00
_cell.angle_gamma   90.00
#
_symmetry.space_group_name_H-M   'P 1'
#
loop_
_entity.id
_entity.type
_entity.pdbx_description
1 polymer ?
#
loop_
_entity_poly.entity_id
_entity_poly.type
_entity_poly.pdbx_seq_one_letter_code
_entity_poly.pdbx_strand_id
1 'polypeptide(L)'
;MFQLSRSSDPNPTNLNPNTALPNNYGHIRTLKGDLANFRNGKKELDENVELPTQPTSPVALKTSPEKPGATVPQPRQESSLSSRPSSPFSENISSPEGKKGAVKNEVPNLFGSETFYDTKSPFEEKKETPKPESPEIISKSRPSGKFVIVLSVLLILSILGGGVYYWWFFMKTSGENTNQAGQAPTDKSSQTIPATEENPNLKKWSLDLQADKIANKLSIERDVRSLAGSTSIEKVTEIKLISSDGQPVTSQKFEEIFDFQLPASISEKLTDDYSLFITLENSEPRLGAVFKLSQSENLSESLKSEEKNIISNMKSFYLDKALGEPEIIFSSSKYKSADIRYFNFPNIINTSFDYTVLSDKQNTYFIFSTSKESIRSILDYMSEK
;
A
#
# COMPACT_ATOMS: atom_id res chain seq x y z
N MET A 1 46.69 0.46 33.14
CA MET A 1 46.07 1.29 34.19
C MET A 1 45.45 2.50 33.52
N PHE A 2 44.13 2.50 33.31
CA PHE A 2 43.41 3.60 32.68
C PHE A 2 42.58 4.33 33.74
N GLN A 3 42.88 5.61 33.94
CA GLN A 3 42.13 6.50 34.82
C GLN A 3 40.90 7.05 34.07
N LEU A 4 39.72 6.76 34.60
CA LEU A 4 38.44 7.34 34.17
C LEU A 4 38.26 8.72 34.82
N SER A 5 38.30 9.77 34.01
CA SER A 5 37.91 11.12 34.42
C SER A 5 36.38 11.25 34.35
N ARG A 6 35.73 11.55 35.47
CA ARG A 6 34.28 11.83 35.56
C ARG A 6 34.03 13.28 35.14
N SER A 7 33.27 13.50 34.07
CA SER A 7 32.70 14.83 33.78
C SER A 7 31.49 15.07 34.68
N SER A 8 31.47 16.25 35.29
CA SER A 8 30.36 16.80 36.06
C SER A 8 29.33 17.44 35.13
N ASP A 9 28.10 16.95 35.15
CA ASP A 9 26.97 17.56 34.45
C ASP A 9 26.50 18.85 35.17
N PRO A 10 26.13 19.91 34.44
CA PRO A 10 25.51 21.10 35.02
C PRO A 10 24.00 20.90 35.24
N ASN A 11 23.59 21.23 36.46
CA ASN A 11 22.23 21.31 36.97
C ASN A 11 21.43 22.46 36.30
N PRO A 12 20.31 22.22 35.60
CA PRO A 12 19.42 23.29 35.15
C PRO A 12 18.26 23.48 36.15
N THR A 13 18.46 24.38 37.12
CA THR A 13 17.38 24.92 37.95
C THR A 13 17.04 26.33 37.47
N ASN A 14 16.11 26.46 36.54
CA ASN A 14 15.38 27.71 36.30
C ASN A 14 14.11 27.44 35.49
N LEU A 15 12.98 27.28 36.19
CA LEU A 15 11.65 27.26 35.59
C LEU A 15 10.81 28.37 36.20
N ASN A 16 10.30 29.20 35.31
CA ASN A 16 9.50 30.41 35.50
C ASN A 16 8.06 30.04 35.94
N PRO A 17 7.52 30.59 37.04
CA PRO A 17 6.25 30.13 37.63
C PRO A 17 4.96 30.62 36.93
N ASN A 18 5.02 31.35 35.81
CA ASN A 18 3.84 32.03 35.24
C ASN A 18 3.22 31.41 33.98
N THR A 19 3.33 30.08 33.78
CA THR A 19 2.61 29.36 32.71
C THR A 19 1.86 28.13 33.24
N ALA A 20 1.12 28.30 34.34
CA ALA A 20 0.22 27.26 34.84
C ALA A 20 -1.13 27.31 34.09
N LEU A 21 -1.31 26.37 33.16
CA LEU A 21 -2.63 25.97 32.67
C LEU A 21 -3.49 25.47 33.85
N PRO A 22 -4.82 25.65 33.84
CA PRO A 22 -5.69 25.16 34.91
C PRO A 22 -5.64 23.62 34.95
N ASN A 23 -4.92 23.08 35.94
CA ASN A 23 -4.92 21.67 36.29
C ASN A 23 -6.28 21.30 36.88
N ASN A 24 -7.21 20.90 36.02
CA ASN A 24 -8.47 20.28 36.41
C ASN A 24 -8.45 18.75 36.16
N TYR A 25 -7.26 18.15 36.26
CA TYR A 25 -7.15 16.69 36.36
C TYR A 25 -7.37 16.33 37.82
N GLY A 26 -8.57 15.83 38.11
CA GLY A 26 -8.88 15.15 39.36
C GLY A 26 -7.77 14.15 39.71
N HIS A 27 -7.51 14.03 41.01
CA HIS A 27 -6.43 13.28 41.64
C HIS A 27 -6.06 11.99 40.85
N ILE A 28 -5.03 12.06 40.00
CA ILE A 28 -4.56 10.89 39.25
C ILE A 28 -3.95 9.93 40.27
N ARG A 29 -4.63 8.82 40.54
CA ARG A 29 -4.07 7.71 41.33
C ARG A 29 -2.83 7.21 40.61
N THR A 30 -1.68 7.33 41.27
CA THR A 30 -0.42 6.78 40.74
C THR A 30 -0.19 5.39 41.32
N LEU A 31 0.39 4.49 40.52
CA LEU A 31 0.75 3.13 40.95
C LEU A 31 1.60 3.14 42.23
N LYS A 32 2.40 4.20 42.42
CA LYS A 32 3.20 4.42 43.63
C LYS A 32 2.34 4.64 44.89
N GLY A 33 1.21 5.35 44.75
CA GLY A 33 0.23 5.53 45.82
C GLY A 33 -0.47 4.22 46.20
N ASP A 34 -0.84 3.43 45.19
CA ASP A 34 -1.50 2.14 45.41
C ASP A 34 -0.57 1.10 46.07
N LEU A 35 0.73 1.08 45.69
CA LEU A 35 1.74 0.22 46.32
C LEU A 35 2.05 0.61 47.78
N ALA A 36 2.04 1.91 48.09
CA ALA A 36 2.22 2.38 49.47
C ALA A 36 1.04 1.99 50.36
N ASN A 37 -0.19 2.05 49.83
CA ASN A 37 -1.39 1.62 50.55
C ASN A 37 -1.41 0.10 50.78
N PHE A 38 -0.93 -0.69 49.80
CA PHE A 38 -0.79 -2.15 49.96
C PHE A 38 0.21 -2.54 51.05
N ARG A 39 1.36 -1.85 51.15
CA ARG A 39 2.37 -2.12 52.18
C ARG A 39 1.89 -1.80 53.59
N ASN A 40 1.00 -0.82 53.73
CA ASN A 40 0.51 -0.38 55.03
C ASN A 40 -0.68 -1.21 55.56
N GLY A 41 -1.10 -2.27 54.86
CA GLY A 41 -2.14 -3.20 55.33
C GLY A 41 -3.53 -2.57 55.50
N LYS A 42 -3.75 -1.34 55.03
CA LYS A 42 -5.05 -0.68 55.08
C LYS A 42 -5.99 -1.29 54.04
N LYS A 43 -6.77 -2.27 54.48
CA LYS A 43 -8.00 -2.68 53.79
C LYS A 43 -9.13 -1.73 54.18
N GLU A 44 -9.10 -0.51 53.68
CA GLU A 44 -10.27 0.39 53.72
C GLU A 44 -10.75 0.56 52.27
N LEU A 45 -11.72 -0.27 51.90
CA LEU A 45 -12.67 0.07 50.86
C LEU A 45 -13.64 1.06 51.51
N ASP A 46 -13.43 2.36 51.29
CA ASP A 46 -14.47 3.35 51.51
C ASP A 46 -15.61 3.06 50.51
N GLU A 47 -16.60 2.33 50.98
CA GLU A 47 -17.87 2.02 50.29
C GLU A 47 -18.81 3.23 50.30
N ASN A 48 -18.27 4.41 50.00
CA ASN A 48 -19.06 5.65 49.90
C ASN A 48 -18.45 6.63 48.89
N VAL A 49 -18.08 6.11 47.72
CA VAL A 49 -17.84 6.96 46.54
C VAL A 49 -19.22 7.27 45.95
N GLU A 50 -19.77 8.42 46.32
CA GLU A 50 -20.91 9.02 45.63
C GLU A 50 -20.60 9.06 44.12
N LEU A 51 -21.38 8.34 43.32
CA LEU A 51 -21.30 8.42 41.87
C LEU A 51 -21.50 9.88 41.43
N PRO A 52 -20.73 10.38 40.46
CA PRO A 52 -20.99 11.68 39.87
C PRO A 52 -22.42 11.71 39.34
N THR A 53 -23.24 12.58 39.93
CA THR A 53 -24.60 12.85 39.50
C THR A 53 -24.59 13.25 38.03
N GLN A 54 -25.41 12.55 37.24
CA GLN A 54 -25.64 12.87 35.82
C GLN A 54 -25.94 14.37 35.67
N PRO A 55 -25.32 15.06 34.68
CA PRO A 55 -25.70 16.43 34.36
C PRO A 55 -27.18 16.46 33.99
N THR A 56 -27.93 17.24 34.77
CA THR A 56 -29.35 17.47 34.59
C THR A 56 -29.61 18.03 33.19
N SER A 57 -30.50 17.39 32.43
CA SER A 57 -30.94 17.83 31.11
C SER A 57 -31.33 19.31 31.15
N PRO A 58 -30.92 20.13 30.15
CA PRO A 58 -31.33 21.52 30.10
C PRO A 58 -32.85 21.62 29.96
N VAL A 59 -33.43 22.38 30.87
CA VAL A 59 -34.83 22.78 30.93
C VAL A 59 -35.28 23.31 29.56
N ALA A 60 -36.31 22.70 29.01
CA ALA A 60 -37.00 23.16 27.82
C ALA A 60 -37.51 24.59 28.03
N LEU A 61 -36.92 25.55 27.33
CA LEU A 61 -37.46 26.91 27.24
C LEU A 61 -38.76 26.86 26.43
N LYS A 62 -39.86 27.22 27.12
CA LYS A 62 -41.15 27.55 26.52
C LYS A 62 -40.99 28.60 25.43
N THR A 63 -41.33 28.22 24.21
CA THR A 63 -41.76 29.14 23.14
C THR A 63 -43.09 29.80 23.50
N SER A 64 -43.16 31.12 23.33
CA SER A 64 -44.40 31.84 23.03
C SER A 64 -44.10 32.99 22.06
N PRO A 65 -45.07 33.44 21.25
CA PRO A 65 -44.84 33.99 19.91
C PRO A 65 -44.80 35.52 19.86
N GLU A 66 -44.54 36.06 18.65
CA GLU A 66 -45.07 37.33 18.10
C GLU A 66 -44.02 38.37 17.60
N LYS A 67 -43.70 38.26 16.28
CA LYS A 67 -43.70 39.26 15.17
C LYS A 67 -43.87 40.78 15.50
N PRO A 68 -43.54 41.79 14.63
CA PRO A 68 -42.73 41.86 13.38
C PRO A 68 -41.61 42.94 13.34
N GLY A 69 -40.68 42.79 12.39
CA GLY A 69 -40.26 43.90 11.51
C GLY A 69 -39.02 44.71 11.91
N ALA A 70 -37.91 44.52 11.20
CA ALA A 70 -36.92 45.57 10.96
C ALA A 70 -35.99 45.20 9.78
N THR A 71 -36.18 45.96 8.71
CA THR A 71 -35.28 46.45 7.66
C THR A 71 -33.80 46.01 7.67
N VAL A 72 -33.40 45.48 6.52
CA VAL A 72 -32.04 45.23 6.01
C VAL A 72 -31.17 46.50 6.02
N PRO A 73 -29.88 46.39 6.35
CA PRO A 73 -28.86 47.05 5.54
C PRO A 73 -27.73 46.09 5.15
N GLN A 74 -27.54 46.00 3.84
CA GLN A 74 -26.41 45.38 3.16
C GLN A 74 -25.20 46.34 3.21
N PRO A 75 -23.97 45.88 3.51
CA PRO A 75 -22.78 46.61 3.14
C PRO A 75 -21.88 45.84 2.18
N ARG A 76 -21.68 46.49 1.03
CA ARG A 76 -20.44 46.67 0.26
C ARG A 76 -19.52 45.47 0.03
N GLN A 77 -19.50 45.07 -1.25
CA GLN A 77 -18.32 44.57 -1.93
C GLN A 77 -17.21 45.64 -1.90
N GLU A 78 -16.04 45.28 -1.39
CA GLU A 78 -14.78 45.96 -1.71
C GLU A 78 -13.89 45.02 -2.51
N SER A 79 -13.76 45.38 -3.78
CA SER A 79 -12.70 44.97 -4.68
C SER A 79 -11.36 45.49 -4.16
N SER A 80 -10.35 44.63 -4.04
CA SER A 80 -8.98 45.09 -4.21
C SER A 80 -8.15 44.04 -4.93
N LEU A 81 -7.64 44.48 -6.08
CA LEU A 81 -6.57 43.86 -6.84
C LEU A 81 -5.34 43.72 -5.96
N SER A 82 -4.79 42.50 -5.85
CA SER A 82 -3.45 42.28 -5.31
C SER A 82 -2.52 41.84 -6.43
N SER A 83 -1.56 42.72 -6.68
CA SER A 83 -0.51 42.68 -7.67
C SER A 83 0.43 41.48 -7.51
N ARG A 84 0.62 40.78 -8.63
CA ARG A 84 1.63 39.74 -8.89
C ARG A 84 3.03 40.37 -8.91
N PRO A 85 3.95 40.05 -7.98
CA PRO A 85 5.35 40.42 -8.14
C PRO A 85 6.03 39.49 -9.14
N SER A 86 6.59 40.09 -10.19
CA SER A 86 7.49 39.49 -11.16
C SER A 86 8.82 39.12 -10.48
N SER A 87 9.20 37.85 -10.56
CA SER A 87 10.54 37.38 -10.20
C SER A 87 11.53 37.64 -11.35
N PRO A 88 12.67 38.31 -11.12
CA PRO A 88 13.74 38.47 -12.09
C PRO A 88 14.91 37.57 -11.69
N PHE A 89 14.83 36.28 -12.00
CA PHE A 89 16.01 35.41 -11.94
C PHE A 89 16.00 34.43 -13.12
N SER A 90 16.52 34.92 -14.25
CA SER A 90 16.96 34.09 -15.36
C SER A 90 18.43 33.77 -15.12
N GLU A 91 18.70 32.65 -14.45
CA GLU A 91 20.05 32.12 -14.35
C GLU A 91 20.31 31.21 -15.55
N ASN A 92 20.98 31.80 -16.53
CA ASN A 92 21.47 31.19 -17.74
C ASN A 92 22.68 30.31 -17.41
N ILE A 93 22.46 29.03 -17.13
CA ILE A 93 23.55 28.06 -16.96
C ILE A 93 23.88 27.47 -18.33
N SER A 94 25.00 27.94 -18.85
CA SER A 94 25.70 27.42 -20.01
C SER A 94 26.12 25.97 -19.77
N SER A 95 25.75 25.11 -20.72
CA SER A 95 26.10 23.69 -20.76
C SER A 95 27.54 23.54 -21.29
N PRO A 96 28.47 22.88 -20.57
CA PRO A 96 29.74 22.50 -21.16
C PRO A 96 29.58 21.22 -21.98
N GLU A 97 29.66 21.42 -23.28
CA GLU A 97 29.82 20.41 -24.32
C GLU A 97 31.07 19.56 -24.04
N GLY A 98 30.87 18.28 -23.69
CA GLY A 98 31.93 17.40 -23.19
C GLY A 98 31.82 15.97 -23.71
N LYS A 99 32.35 15.75 -24.92
CA LYS A 99 32.97 14.52 -25.45
C LYS A 99 32.23 13.19 -25.31
N LYS A 100 31.72 12.74 -26.47
CA LYS A 100 31.44 11.35 -26.85
C LYS A 100 32.65 10.44 -26.56
N GLY A 101 32.48 9.51 -25.63
CA GLY A 101 33.28 8.30 -25.49
C GLY A 101 32.33 7.10 -25.48
N ALA A 102 32.24 6.40 -26.61
CA ALA A 102 31.46 5.18 -26.75
C ALA A 102 32.16 4.04 -25.99
N VAL A 103 31.74 3.80 -24.75
CA VAL A 103 32.09 2.58 -24.01
C VAL A 103 30.90 1.63 -24.12
N LYS A 104 31.03 0.63 -25.00
CA LYS A 104 30.16 -0.55 -25.00
C LYS A 104 30.48 -1.36 -23.74
N ASN A 105 29.76 -1.10 -22.66
CA ASN A 105 29.68 -2.03 -21.55
C ASN A 105 28.60 -3.06 -21.92
N GLU A 106 29.04 -4.23 -22.36
CA GLU A 106 28.24 -5.46 -22.32
C GLU A 106 27.99 -5.79 -20.84
N VAL A 107 26.85 -5.34 -20.33
CA VAL A 107 26.33 -5.80 -19.05
C VAL A 107 25.81 -7.22 -19.29
N PRO A 108 26.27 -8.25 -18.54
CA PRO A 108 25.71 -9.58 -18.66
C PRO A 108 24.24 -9.51 -18.23
N ASN A 109 23.34 -9.95 -19.12
CA ASN A 109 21.94 -10.23 -18.79
C ASN A 109 21.91 -11.19 -17.60
N LEU A 110 21.67 -10.66 -16.40
CA LEU A 110 21.71 -11.40 -15.15
C LEU A 110 20.33 -11.55 -14.53
N PHE A 111 19.26 -11.69 -15.31
CA PHE A 111 17.96 -12.10 -14.76
C PHE A 111 17.26 -13.03 -15.75
N GLY A 112 17.36 -14.33 -15.45
CA GLY A 112 16.71 -15.40 -16.19
C GLY A 112 15.21 -15.42 -15.91
N SER A 113 14.43 -15.26 -16.97
CA SER A 113 12.99 -15.51 -17.00
C SER A 113 12.64 -16.90 -17.55
N GLU A 114 13.54 -17.90 -17.41
CA GLU A 114 13.26 -19.25 -17.93
C GLU A 114 13.30 -20.29 -16.80
N THR A 115 12.09 -20.71 -16.43
CA THR A 115 11.73 -22.05 -15.94
C THR A 115 12.75 -22.78 -15.05
N PHE A 116 12.72 -22.50 -13.75
CA PHE A 116 13.53 -23.17 -12.72
C PHE A 116 12.95 -24.53 -12.29
N TYR A 117 12.45 -25.32 -13.24
CA TYR A 117 12.21 -26.76 -13.06
C TYR A 117 13.13 -27.53 -14.01
N ASP A 118 14.43 -27.33 -13.85
CA ASP A 118 15.41 -28.32 -14.31
C ASP A 118 16.02 -28.96 -13.05
N THR A 119 15.36 -30.02 -12.61
CA THR A 119 15.77 -30.95 -11.57
C THR A 119 17.13 -31.54 -11.91
N LYS A 120 18.22 -30.91 -11.45
CA LYS A 120 19.51 -31.58 -11.29
C LYS A 120 19.96 -31.49 -9.85
N SER A 121 19.97 -32.67 -9.23
CA SER A 121 20.39 -32.95 -7.87
C SER A 121 21.83 -32.46 -7.64
N PRO A 122 22.13 -31.81 -6.49
CA PRO A 122 23.47 -31.35 -6.14
C PRO A 122 24.46 -32.48 -5.78
N PHE A 123 24.12 -33.75 -6.04
CA PHE A 123 24.92 -34.93 -5.69
C PHE A 123 25.49 -35.71 -6.87
N GLU A 124 25.41 -35.21 -8.11
CA GLU A 124 26.21 -35.79 -9.20
C GLU A 124 27.64 -35.24 -9.14
N GLU A 125 28.46 -35.91 -8.32
CA GLU A 125 29.91 -35.80 -8.27
C GLU A 125 30.50 -36.20 -9.63
N LYS A 126 30.63 -35.22 -10.52
CA LYS A 126 31.22 -35.37 -11.84
C LYS A 126 32.74 -35.50 -11.68
N LYS A 127 33.24 -36.73 -11.66
CA LYS A 127 34.67 -37.04 -11.78
C LYS A 127 35.25 -36.34 -13.01
N GLU A 128 36.11 -35.36 -12.75
CA GLU A 128 36.93 -34.71 -13.75
C GLU A 128 37.90 -35.72 -14.35
N THR A 129 37.85 -35.84 -15.67
CA THR A 129 38.96 -36.40 -16.47
C THR A 129 39.50 -35.26 -17.34
N PRO A 130 40.84 -35.15 -17.47
CA PRO A 130 41.47 -34.03 -18.16
C PRO A 130 41.25 -34.17 -19.68
N LYS A 131 40.71 -33.13 -20.31
CA LYS A 131 40.53 -33.04 -21.76
C LYS A 131 41.71 -32.27 -22.38
N PRO A 132 42.38 -32.80 -23.41
CA PRO A 132 43.44 -32.08 -24.10
C PRO A 132 42.86 -31.04 -25.08
N GLU A 133 43.60 -29.94 -25.21
CA GLU A 133 43.39 -28.87 -26.19
C GLU A 133 43.45 -29.40 -27.62
N SER A 134 42.48 -28.99 -28.44
CA SER A 134 42.64 -28.88 -29.89
C SER A 134 41.70 -27.81 -30.44
N PRO A 135 42.17 -26.93 -31.34
CA PRO A 135 41.38 -25.86 -31.91
C PRO A 135 40.60 -26.38 -33.12
N GLU A 136 39.27 -26.42 -33.03
CA GLU A 136 38.41 -26.78 -34.16
C GLU A 136 37.80 -25.52 -34.79
N ILE A 137 38.14 -25.34 -36.07
CA ILE A 137 37.80 -24.21 -36.92
C ILE A 137 36.32 -24.31 -37.30
N ILE A 138 35.50 -23.35 -36.85
CA ILE A 138 34.08 -23.28 -37.17
C ILE A 138 33.92 -22.91 -38.65
N SER A 139 33.67 -23.91 -39.49
CA SER A 139 33.32 -23.72 -40.90
C SER A 139 31.90 -23.18 -41.03
N LYS A 140 31.80 -21.95 -41.54
CA LYS A 140 30.57 -21.19 -41.81
C LYS A 140 29.75 -21.88 -42.91
N SER A 141 28.83 -22.77 -42.53
CA SER A 141 27.92 -23.43 -43.48
C SER A 141 26.87 -22.43 -43.98
N ARG A 142 26.90 -22.12 -45.28
CA ARG A 142 25.88 -21.30 -45.94
C ARG A 142 24.52 -22.02 -45.87
N PRO A 143 23.46 -21.39 -45.34
CA PRO A 143 22.15 -22.02 -45.28
C PRO A 143 21.62 -22.22 -46.71
N SER A 144 21.22 -23.46 -47.01
CA SER A 144 20.64 -23.80 -48.30
C SER A 144 19.32 -23.05 -48.51
N GLY A 145 19.16 -22.36 -49.64
CA GLY A 145 18.03 -21.48 -49.95
C GLY A 145 16.63 -22.13 -49.93
N LYS A 146 16.53 -23.44 -49.69
CA LYS A 146 15.27 -24.16 -49.54
C LYS A 146 14.54 -23.80 -48.24
N PHE A 147 15.26 -23.42 -47.18
CA PHE A 147 14.64 -23.01 -45.92
C PHE A 147 13.89 -21.67 -46.03
N VAL A 148 14.38 -20.75 -46.88
CA VAL A 148 13.75 -19.44 -47.09
C VAL A 148 12.37 -19.58 -47.74
N ILE A 149 12.23 -20.53 -48.67
CA ILE A 149 10.97 -20.80 -49.37
C ILE A 149 9.93 -21.37 -48.41
N VAL A 150 10.31 -22.35 -47.58
CA VAL A 150 9.39 -22.95 -46.59
C VAL A 150 8.92 -21.90 -45.57
N LEU A 151 9.83 -21.07 -45.07
CA LEU A 151 9.49 -20.01 -44.12
C LEU A 151 8.55 -18.96 -44.74
N SER A 152 8.76 -18.60 -46.01
CA SER A 152 7.90 -17.64 -46.72
C SER A 152 6.48 -18.18 -46.95
N VAL A 153 6.34 -19.47 -47.27
CA VAL A 153 5.02 -20.11 -47.44
C VAL A 153 4.27 -20.17 -46.12
N LEU A 154 4.95 -20.47 -45.03
CA LEU A 154 4.37 -20.55 -43.69
C LEU A 154 3.90 -19.18 -43.19
N LEU A 155 4.65 -18.10 -43.50
CA LEU A 155 4.26 -16.73 -43.21
C LEU A 155 2.97 -16.32 -43.95
N ILE A 156 2.85 -16.66 -45.24
CA ILE A 156 1.66 -16.35 -46.04
C ILE A 156 0.42 -17.10 -45.52
N LEU A 157 0.57 -18.38 -45.17
CA LEU A 157 -0.49 -19.17 -44.54
C LEU A 157 -0.93 -18.57 -43.20
N SER A 158 0.00 -18.05 -42.40
CA SER A 158 -0.31 -17.42 -41.12
C SER A 158 -1.09 -16.11 -41.27
N ILE A 159 -0.78 -15.30 -42.29
CA ILE A 159 -1.50 -14.05 -42.59
C ILE A 159 -2.92 -14.36 -43.11
N LEU A 160 -3.06 -15.33 -44.02
CA LEU A 160 -4.36 -15.73 -44.56
C LEU A 160 -5.26 -16.38 -43.49
N GLY A 161 -4.70 -17.28 -42.67
CA GLY A 161 -5.43 -17.91 -41.57
C GLY A 161 -5.81 -16.93 -40.47
N GLY A 162 -4.88 -16.05 -40.08
CA GLY A 162 -5.11 -15.02 -39.07
C GLY A 162 -6.20 -14.03 -39.47
N GLY A 163 -6.23 -13.61 -40.75
CA GLY A 163 -7.23 -12.69 -41.27
C GLY A 163 -8.66 -13.25 -41.22
N VAL A 164 -8.84 -14.52 -41.62
CA VAL A 164 -10.15 -15.20 -41.57
C VAL A 164 -10.62 -15.39 -40.12
N TYR A 165 -9.71 -15.78 -39.23
CA TYR A 165 -10.02 -15.95 -37.80
C TYR A 165 -10.44 -14.62 -37.15
N TYR A 166 -9.69 -13.55 -37.41
CA TYR A 166 -9.98 -12.22 -36.87
C TYR A 166 -11.32 -11.68 -37.35
N TRP A 167 -11.64 -11.83 -38.65
CA TRP A 167 -12.91 -11.41 -39.22
C TRP A 167 -14.10 -12.17 -38.61
N TRP A 168 -13.98 -13.48 -38.42
CA TRP A 168 -15.06 -14.30 -37.87
C TRP A 168 -15.38 -13.97 -36.41
N PHE A 169 -14.36 -13.69 -35.59
CA PHE A 169 -14.55 -13.41 -34.17
C PHE A 169 -15.12 -12.01 -33.89
N PHE A 170 -14.71 -11.00 -34.66
CA PHE A 170 -15.07 -9.60 -34.38
C PHE A 170 -16.25 -9.06 -35.19
N MET A 171 -16.55 -9.58 -36.39
CA MET A 171 -17.71 -9.10 -37.15
C MET A 171 -19.03 -9.81 -36.80
N LYS A 172 -19.01 -11.00 -36.20
CA LYS A 172 -20.26 -11.71 -35.81
C LYS A 172 -20.87 -11.22 -34.50
N THR A 173 -20.17 -10.43 -33.70
CA THR A 173 -20.63 -10.02 -32.36
C THR A 173 -21.25 -8.62 -32.32
N SER A 174 -21.42 -7.93 -33.46
CA SER A 174 -22.03 -6.59 -33.52
C SER A 174 -23.52 -6.57 -33.92
N GLY A 175 -24.24 -7.70 -33.78
CA GLY A 175 -25.67 -7.79 -34.10
C GLY A 175 -26.57 -7.78 -32.86
N GLU A 176 -27.57 -6.90 -32.89
CA GLU A 176 -28.75 -6.80 -32.00
C GLU A 176 -28.62 -6.09 -30.64
N ASN A 177 -28.62 -4.76 -30.70
CA ASN A 177 -29.39 -3.98 -29.72
C ASN A 177 -30.87 -4.02 -30.13
N THR A 178 -31.55 -5.09 -29.74
CA THR A 178 -33.00 -5.21 -29.85
C THR A 178 -33.67 -4.38 -28.75
N ASN A 179 -34.35 -3.31 -29.19
CA ASN A 179 -35.31 -2.55 -28.39
C ASN A 179 -36.33 -3.50 -27.76
N GLN A 180 -36.30 -3.68 -26.44
CA GLN A 180 -37.32 -4.41 -25.70
C GLN A 180 -38.29 -3.41 -25.08
N ALA A 181 -39.39 -3.17 -25.80
CA ALA A 181 -40.58 -2.53 -25.27
C ALA A 181 -41.46 -3.57 -24.56
N GLY A 182 -41.80 -3.28 -23.29
CA GLY A 182 -43.00 -3.77 -22.59
C GLY A 182 -43.19 -5.28 -22.46
N GLN A 183 -42.73 -5.86 -21.35
CA GLN A 183 -43.32 -7.08 -20.80
C GLN A 183 -43.75 -6.91 -19.34
N ALA A 184 -44.93 -7.47 -19.09
CA ALA A 184 -45.73 -7.46 -17.87
C ALA A 184 -45.05 -8.20 -16.68
N PRO A 185 -45.53 -8.00 -15.44
CA PRO A 185 -44.87 -8.52 -14.24
C PRO A 185 -44.97 -10.04 -14.21
N THR A 186 -43.85 -10.72 -14.44
CA THR A 186 -43.72 -12.17 -14.27
C THR A 186 -43.07 -12.41 -12.91
N ASP A 187 -43.71 -13.27 -12.13
CA ASP A 187 -43.34 -13.63 -10.76
C ASP A 187 -41.86 -14.00 -10.62
N LYS A 188 -41.22 -13.34 -9.65
CA LYS A 188 -39.84 -13.58 -9.20
C LYS A 188 -39.69 -15.04 -8.77
N SER A 189 -39.15 -15.87 -9.67
CA SER A 189 -38.51 -17.12 -9.28
C SER A 189 -37.29 -16.77 -8.43
N SER A 190 -37.41 -17.02 -7.13
CA SER A 190 -36.33 -16.88 -6.16
C SER A 190 -35.31 -17.99 -6.43
N GLN A 191 -34.39 -17.73 -7.36
CA GLN A 191 -33.20 -18.55 -7.53
C GLN A 191 -32.35 -18.40 -6.26
N THR A 192 -32.41 -19.41 -5.39
CA THR A 192 -31.55 -19.56 -4.22
C THR A 192 -30.11 -19.67 -4.72
N ILE A 193 -29.40 -18.54 -4.74
CA ILE A 193 -27.96 -18.50 -4.99
C ILE A 193 -27.33 -19.38 -3.89
N PRO A 194 -26.57 -20.42 -4.24
CA PRO A 194 -25.89 -21.25 -3.25
C PRO A 194 -25.03 -20.33 -2.39
N ALA A 195 -25.15 -20.46 -1.06
CA ALA A 195 -24.36 -19.71 -0.11
C ALA A 195 -22.89 -20.03 -0.35
N THR A 196 -22.20 -19.15 -1.07
CA THR A 196 -20.75 -19.19 -1.24
C THR A 196 -20.13 -19.20 0.15
N GLU A 197 -19.33 -20.22 0.45
CA GLU A 197 -18.55 -20.28 1.69
C GLU A 197 -17.76 -18.98 1.83
N GLU A 198 -18.20 -18.12 2.73
CA GLU A 198 -17.61 -16.82 2.95
C GLU A 198 -16.26 -17.03 3.64
N ASN A 199 -15.18 -16.60 2.99
CA ASN A 199 -13.84 -16.73 3.56
C ASN A 199 -13.80 -16.04 4.94
N PRO A 200 -13.53 -16.75 6.04
CA PRO A 200 -13.62 -16.19 7.38
C PRO A 200 -12.63 -15.03 7.61
N ASN A 201 -11.57 -14.97 6.80
CA ASN A 201 -10.54 -13.94 6.85
C ASN A 201 -10.87 -12.72 5.97
N LEU A 202 -11.98 -12.74 5.22
CA LEU A 202 -12.42 -11.60 4.42
C LEU A 202 -13.36 -10.72 5.26
N LYS A 203 -13.04 -9.43 5.37
CA LYS A 203 -13.90 -8.41 5.96
C LYS A 203 -14.19 -7.31 4.95
N LYS A 204 -15.30 -6.59 5.17
CA LYS A 204 -15.66 -5.41 4.41
C LYS A 204 -15.71 -4.22 5.35
N TRP A 205 -15.04 -3.14 4.99
CA TRP A 205 -15.06 -1.89 5.76
C TRP A 205 -15.73 -0.80 4.95
N SER A 206 -16.75 -0.18 5.54
CA SER A 206 -17.50 0.90 4.91
C SER A 206 -16.85 2.24 5.24
N LEU A 207 -16.56 3.02 4.21
CA LEU A 207 -15.96 4.34 4.30
C LEU A 207 -16.94 5.40 3.80
N ASP A 208 -16.95 6.55 4.47
CA ASP A 208 -17.67 7.72 3.99
C ASP A 208 -16.77 8.52 3.05
N LEU A 209 -16.93 8.31 1.74
CA LEU A 209 -16.11 8.99 0.73
C LEU A 209 -16.36 10.51 0.65
N GLN A 210 -17.44 11.01 1.28
CA GLN A 210 -17.72 12.44 1.39
C GLN A 210 -17.07 13.05 2.64
N ALA A 211 -16.69 12.23 3.62
CA ALA A 211 -15.92 12.67 4.77
C ALA A 211 -14.49 13.08 4.33
N ASP A 212 -13.86 13.91 5.15
CA ASP A 212 -12.49 14.30 4.90
C ASP A 212 -11.52 13.10 5.01
N LYS A 213 -10.33 13.23 4.39
CA LYS A 213 -9.31 12.17 4.39
C LYS A 213 -8.87 11.76 5.81
N ILE A 214 -8.88 12.68 6.75
CA ILE A 214 -8.44 12.45 8.14
C ILE A 214 -9.46 11.57 8.85
N ALA A 215 -10.76 11.82 8.66
CA ALA A 215 -11.85 11.04 9.22
C ALA A 215 -11.82 9.59 8.72
N ASN A 216 -11.60 9.39 7.42
CA ASN A 216 -11.46 8.06 6.85
C ASN A 216 -10.22 7.32 7.38
N LYS A 217 -9.06 7.99 7.46
CA LYS A 217 -7.84 7.43 8.07
C LYS A 217 -8.07 7.03 9.53
N LEU A 218 -8.69 7.89 10.34
CA LEU A 218 -9.01 7.61 11.74
C LEU A 218 -10.02 6.46 11.89
N SER A 219 -10.97 6.31 10.96
CA SER A 219 -11.88 5.17 10.95
C SER A 219 -11.13 3.86 10.71
N ILE A 220 -10.27 3.84 9.68
CA ILE A 220 -9.42 2.69 9.37
C ILE A 220 -8.55 2.33 10.58
N GLU A 221 -7.89 3.29 11.21
CA GLU A 221 -7.09 3.05 12.42
C GLU A 221 -7.91 2.46 13.57
N ARG A 222 -9.13 2.94 13.78
CA ARG A 222 -10.04 2.40 14.79
C ARG A 222 -10.40 0.96 14.48
N ASP A 223 -10.74 0.66 13.22
CA ASP A 223 -11.13 -0.67 12.79
C ASP A 223 -9.94 -1.64 12.87
N VAL A 224 -8.75 -1.20 12.46
CA VAL A 224 -7.48 -1.94 12.62
C VAL A 224 -7.22 -2.26 14.10
N ARG A 225 -7.37 -1.28 15.01
CA ARG A 225 -7.19 -1.48 16.45
C ARG A 225 -8.25 -2.41 17.05
N SER A 226 -9.48 -2.36 16.53
CA SER A 226 -10.56 -3.25 16.96
C SER A 226 -10.26 -4.71 16.60
N LEU A 227 -9.64 -4.94 15.44
CA LEU A 227 -9.16 -6.26 15.06
C LEU A 227 -8.11 -6.71 16.07
N ALA A 228 -7.09 -5.90 16.37
CA ALA A 228 -6.00 -6.25 17.29
C ALA A 228 -6.45 -6.79 18.68
N GLY A 229 -7.65 -6.43 19.14
CA GLY A 229 -8.22 -6.93 20.39
C GLY A 229 -8.87 -8.33 20.31
N SER A 230 -9.03 -8.92 19.12
CA SER A 230 -9.63 -10.24 18.92
C SER A 230 -8.58 -11.35 18.97
N THR A 231 -8.83 -12.38 19.78
CA THR A 231 -7.87 -13.44 20.17
C THR A 231 -7.53 -14.46 19.08
N SER A 232 -8.03 -14.30 17.85
CA SER A 232 -7.88 -15.29 16.77
C SER A 232 -6.97 -14.84 15.62
N ILE A 233 -6.18 -13.77 15.78
CA ILE A 233 -5.42 -13.16 14.68
C ILE A 233 -3.98 -13.65 14.66
N GLU A 234 -3.80 -14.96 14.49
CA GLU A 234 -2.56 -15.48 13.90
C GLU A 234 -2.61 -15.46 12.37
N LYS A 235 -3.77 -15.13 11.78
CA LYS A 235 -3.99 -15.15 10.34
C LYS A 235 -4.10 -13.75 9.76
N VAL A 236 -3.55 -13.58 8.56
CA VAL A 236 -3.76 -12.39 7.74
C VAL A 236 -5.24 -12.21 7.45
N THR A 237 -5.74 -10.99 7.62
CA THR A 237 -7.11 -10.60 7.34
C THR A 237 -7.14 -9.77 6.06
N GLU A 238 -7.92 -10.19 5.07
CA GLU A 238 -8.19 -9.44 3.84
C GLU A 238 -9.35 -8.47 4.10
N ILE A 239 -9.16 -7.20 3.75
CA ILE A 239 -10.14 -6.15 3.87
C ILE A 239 -10.48 -5.62 2.47
N LYS A 240 -11.76 -5.67 2.12
CA LYS A 240 -12.32 -4.95 0.97
C LYS A 240 -12.92 -3.64 1.45
N LEU A 241 -12.39 -2.53 0.95
CA LEU A 241 -12.94 -1.21 1.22
C LEU A 241 -14.15 -0.98 0.32
N ILE A 242 -15.27 -0.68 0.94
CA ILE A 242 -16.51 -0.30 0.26
C ILE A 242 -16.92 1.09 0.74
N SER A 243 -17.64 1.83 -0.08
CA SER A 243 -18.23 3.10 0.30
C SER A 243 -19.54 2.89 1.08
N SER A 244 -20.10 3.97 1.59
CA SER A 244 -21.36 3.97 2.37
C SER A 244 -22.57 3.48 1.57
N ASP A 245 -22.53 3.53 0.23
CA ASP A 245 -23.55 2.97 -0.68
C ASP A 245 -23.26 1.51 -1.08
N GLY A 246 -22.18 0.92 -0.58
CA GLY A 246 -21.75 -0.45 -0.85
C GLY A 246 -20.90 -0.63 -2.11
N GLN A 247 -20.53 0.44 -2.83
CA GLN A 247 -19.65 0.31 -4.00
C GLN A 247 -18.19 0.11 -3.58
N PRO A 248 -17.40 -0.73 -4.30
CA PRO A 248 -15.96 -0.84 -4.07
C PRO A 248 -15.28 0.53 -4.20
N VAL A 249 -14.40 0.84 -3.25
CA VAL A 249 -13.56 2.05 -3.33
C VAL A 249 -12.53 1.83 -4.45
N THR A 250 -12.34 2.80 -5.35
CA THR A 250 -11.37 2.70 -6.46
C THR A 250 -9.92 2.78 -5.98
N SER A 251 -8.99 2.34 -6.81
CA SER A 251 -7.54 2.41 -6.51
C SER A 251 -7.05 3.85 -6.30
N GLN A 252 -7.48 4.79 -7.13
CA GLN A 252 -7.18 6.21 -6.96
C GLN A 252 -7.71 6.74 -5.61
N LYS A 253 -8.93 6.36 -5.23
CA LYS A 253 -9.51 6.81 -3.96
C LYS A 253 -8.81 6.20 -2.76
N PHE A 254 -8.28 4.97 -2.89
CA PHE A 254 -7.42 4.35 -1.90
C PHE A 254 -6.17 5.20 -1.61
N GLU A 255 -5.45 5.61 -2.66
CA GLU A 255 -4.27 6.49 -2.53
C GLU A 255 -4.61 7.79 -1.81
N GLU A 256 -5.75 8.42 -2.14
CA GLU A 256 -6.24 9.63 -1.48
C GLU A 256 -6.54 9.43 0.01
N ILE A 257 -7.19 8.31 0.38
CA ILE A 257 -7.56 8.01 1.78
C ILE A 257 -6.31 7.87 2.65
N PHE A 258 -5.30 7.18 2.14
CA PHE A 258 -4.05 6.96 2.86
C PHE A 258 -3.02 8.07 2.62
N ASP A 259 -3.36 9.14 1.89
CA ASP A 259 -2.51 10.30 1.64
C ASP A 259 -1.10 9.91 1.14
N PHE A 260 -1.03 8.93 0.23
CA PHE A 260 0.18 8.56 -0.48
C PHE A 260 -0.04 8.63 -1.99
N GLN A 261 1.06 8.61 -2.74
CA GLN A 261 1.04 8.55 -4.20
C GLN A 261 1.98 7.45 -4.66
N LEU A 262 1.44 6.51 -5.44
CA LEU A 262 2.27 5.52 -6.09
C LEU A 262 3.11 6.16 -7.21
N PRO A 263 4.31 5.63 -7.44
CA PRO A 263 5.10 5.98 -8.61
C PRO A 263 4.26 5.86 -9.89
N ALA A 264 4.44 6.76 -10.86
CA ALA A 264 3.66 6.78 -12.10
C ALA A 264 3.74 5.45 -12.86
N SER A 265 4.89 4.78 -12.77
CA SER A 265 5.12 3.45 -13.35
C SER A 265 4.16 2.37 -12.83
N ILE A 266 3.61 2.55 -11.62
CA ILE A 266 2.55 1.70 -11.05
C ILE A 266 1.18 2.31 -11.29
N SER A 267 0.97 3.58 -10.92
CA SER A 267 -0.38 4.17 -10.85
C SER A 267 -1.12 4.17 -12.19
N GLU A 268 -0.41 4.34 -13.30
CA GLU A 268 -0.98 4.25 -14.65
C GLU A 268 -1.43 2.83 -15.05
N LYS A 269 -0.96 1.81 -14.32
CA LYS A 269 -1.23 0.39 -14.60
C LYS A 269 -2.18 -0.23 -13.57
N LEU A 270 -2.60 0.52 -12.56
CA LEU A 270 -3.51 0.02 -11.53
C LEU A 270 -4.89 -0.29 -12.12
N THR A 271 -5.47 -1.37 -11.61
CA THR A 271 -6.89 -1.66 -11.79
C THR A 271 -7.63 -1.40 -10.48
N ASP A 272 -8.95 -1.34 -10.52
CA ASP A 272 -9.76 -1.22 -9.29
C ASP A 272 -9.90 -2.54 -8.51
N ASP A 273 -9.20 -3.59 -8.92
CA ASP A 273 -9.09 -4.83 -8.16
C ASP A 273 -7.87 -4.78 -7.24
N TYR A 274 -8.11 -4.40 -5.99
CA TYR A 274 -7.12 -4.45 -4.93
C TYR A 274 -7.72 -4.97 -3.62
N SER A 275 -6.85 -5.28 -2.68
CA SER A 275 -7.23 -5.63 -1.32
C SER A 275 -6.25 -5.01 -0.32
N LEU A 276 -6.79 -4.52 0.79
CA LEU A 276 -6.01 -4.15 1.96
C LEU A 276 -5.84 -5.40 2.83
N PHE A 277 -4.67 -5.56 3.43
CA PHE A 277 -4.34 -6.67 4.29
C PHE A 277 -3.88 -6.18 5.64
N ILE A 278 -4.29 -6.89 6.68
CA ILE A 278 -3.90 -6.61 8.05
C ILE A 278 -3.32 -7.87 8.65
N THR A 279 -2.13 -7.73 9.21
CA THR A 279 -1.48 -8.76 10.03
C THR A 279 -1.21 -8.19 11.42
N LEU A 280 -1.18 -9.04 12.45
CA LEU A 280 -0.70 -8.63 13.77
C LEU A 280 0.69 -9.19 13.99
N GLU A 281 1.62 -8.32 14.32
CA GLU A 281 2.99 -8.69 14.67
C GLU A 281 3.30 -8.13 16.05
N ASN A 282 3.50 -9.01 17.04
CA ASN A 282 3.68 -8.62 18.45
C ASN A 282 2.56 -7.70 18.98
N SER A 283 1.30 -8.05 18.65
CA SER A 283 0.10 -7.23 18.96
C SER A 283 0.07 -5.86 18.30
N GLU A 284 1.00 -5.54 17.41
CA GLU A 284 0.95 -4.34 16.59
C GLU A 284 0.38 -4.66 15.20
N PRO A 285 -0.65 -3.94 14.75
CA PRO A 285 -1.18 -4.13 13.42
C PRO A 285 -0.21 -3.61 12.36
N ARG A 286 -0.04 -4.41 11.30
CA ARG A 286 0.76 -4.11 10.11
C ARG A 286 -0.15 -4.14 8.90
N LEU A 287 -0.04 -3.09 8.10
CA LEU A 287 -0.76 -2.99 6.84
C LEU A 287 0.08 -3.54 5.69
N GLY A 288 -0.60 -4.14 4.73
CA GLY A 288 -0.11 -4.33 3.38
C GLY A 288 -1.24 -4.20 2.37
N ALA A 289 -0.90 -4.09 1.10
CA ALA A 289 -1.88 -3.99 0.04
C ALA A 289 -1.42 -4.81 -1.16
N VAL A 290 -2.40 -5.35 -1.89
CA VAL A 290 -2.21 -6.05 -3.15
C VAL A 290 -3.03 -5.33 -4.20
N PHE A 291 -2.38 -4.87 -5.25
CA PHE A 291 -3.01 -4.24 -6.40
C PHE A 291 -2.84 -5.11 -7.62
N LYS A 292 -3.93 -5.43 -8.30
CA LYS A 292 -3.86 -6.04 -9.63
C LYS A 292 -3.50 -4.97 -10.66
N LEU A 293 -2.59 -5.32 -11.56
CA LEU A 293 -2.10 -4.48 -12.64
C LEU A 293 -2.58 -4.99 -13.99
N SER A 294 -2.78 -4.06 -14.93
CA SER A 294 -3.11 -4.37 -16.33
C SER A 294 -1.90 -4.88 -17.13
N GLN A 295 -0.69 -4.47 -16.76
CA GLN A 295 0.56 -4.79 -17.47
C GLN A 295 1.77 -4.86 -16.50
N SER A 296 2.79 -5.64 -16.84
CA SER A 296 3.97 -5.86 -15.99
C SER A 296 5.32 -5.49 -16.61
N GLU A 297 5.35 -5.17 -17.90
CA GLU A 297 6.61 -4.98 -18.61
C GLU A 297 7.46 -3.87 -17.98
N ASN A 298 8.72 -4.20 -17.71
CA ASN A 298 9.76 -3.36 -17.11
C ASN A 298 9.42 -2.73 -15.74
N LEU A 299 8.34 -3.20 -15.07
CA LEU A 299 7.90 -2.58 -13.82
C LEU A 299 8.94 -2.71 -12.70
N SER A 300 9.63 -3.85 -12.65
CA SER A 300 10.66 -4.12 -11.65
C SER A 300 11.88 -3.19 -11.79
N GLU A 301 12.32 -2.87 -13.02
CA GLU A 301 13.41 -1.89 -13.20
C GLU A 301 12.94 -0.47 -12.87
N SER A 302 11.76 -0.08 -13.34
CA SER A 302 11.20 1.25 -13.07
C SER A 302 11.05 1.48 -11.56
N LEU A 303 10.50 0.51 -10.83
CA LEU A 303 10.34 0.62 -9.38
C LEU A 303 11.67 0.78 -8.65
N LYS A 304 12.71 0.03 -9.04
CA LYS A 304 14.05 0.17 -8.45
C LYS A 304 14.60 1.59 -8.62
N SER A 305 14.32 2.24 -9.75
CA SER A 305 14.76 3.62 -9.98
C SER A 305 13.98 4.65 -9.14
N GLU A 306 12.79 4.30 -8.65
CA GLU A 306 11.88 5.16 -7.90
C GLU A 306 11.85 4.86 -6.38
N GLU A 307 12.63 3.89 -5.91
CA GLU A 307 12.73 3.43 -4.51
C GLU A 307 12.96 4.55 -3.49
N LYS A 308 13.70 5.60 -3.84
CA LYS A 308 13.93 6.73 -2.92
C LYS A 308 12.66 7.54 -2.64
N ASN A 309 11.80 7.66 -3.65
CA ASN A 309 10.59 8.49 -3.58
C ASN A 309 9.40 7.70 -3.01
N ILE A 310 9.38 6.37 -3.16
CA ILE A 310 8.27 5.56 -2.68
C ILE A 310 8.12 5.66 -1.16
N ILE A 311 9.23 5.61 -0.41
CA ILE A 311 9.20 5.66 1.06
C ILE A 311 8.65 7.00 1.57
N SER A 312 9.03 8.12 0.95
CA SER A 312 8.54 9.44 1.36
C SER A 312 7.03 9.59 1.13
N ASN A 313 6.51 8.96 0.08
CA ASN A 313 5.09 9.01 -0.23
C ASN A 313 4.27 8.10 0.68
N MET A 314 4.83 6.97 1.11
CA MET A 314 4.11 5.93 1.88
C MET A 314 4.04 6.20 3.39
N LYS A 315 4.51 7.35 3.90
CA LYS A 315 4.58 7.64 5.35
C LYS A 315 3.23 7.44 6.07
N SER A 316 2.16 7.92 5.45
CA SER A 316 0.80 7.86 6.01
C SER A 316 0.23 6.43 6.11
N PHE A 317 0.79 5.47 5.40
CA PHE A 317 0.39 4.06 5.45
C PHE A 317 0.86 3.33 6.74
N TYR A 318 1.68 3.97 7.58
CA TYR A 318 2.22 3.40 8.82
C TYR A 318 1.40 3.70 10.08
N LEU A 319 0.11 4.07 9.95
CA LEU A 319 -0.87 4.18 11.06
C LEU A 319 -0.34 4.94 12.30
N ASP A 320 0.10 6.18 12.10
CA ASP A 320 0.65 7.10 13.12
C ASP A 320 2.07 6.83 13.62
N LYS A 321 2.80 5.84 13.07
CA LYS A 321 4.23 5.71 13.40
C LYS A 321 5.01 6.87 12.82
N ALA A 322 5.67 7.64 13.69
CA ALA A 322 6.61 8.67 13.29
C ALA A 322 7.85 8.01 12.67
N LEU A 323 7.91 7.98 11.34
CA LEU A 323 9.08 7.50 10.62
C LEU A 323 10.17 8.58 10.68
N GLY A 324 11.38 8.20 11.07
CA GLY A 324 12.55 9.07 10.90
C GLY A 324 12.86 9.31 9.42
N GLU A 325 13.91 10.08 9.15
CA GLU A 325 14.46 10.29 7.81
C GLU A 325 15.79 9.53 7.66
N PRO A 326 15.75 8.19 7.57
CA PRO A 326 16.95 7.40 7.39
C PRO A 326 17.51 7.53 5.97
N GLU A 327 18.79 7.23 5.80
CA GLU A 327 19.34 6.93 4.48
C GLU A 327 18.67 5.67 3.93
N ILE A 328 18.01 5.82 2.79
CA ILE A 328 17.22 4.74 2.18
C ILE A 328 18.15 3.84 1.36
N ILE A 329 18.37 2.62 1.86
CA ILE A 329 19.16 1.58 1.18
C ILE A 329 18.32 0.31 1.08
N PHE A 330 17.84 0.01 -0.12
CA PHE A 330 17.06 -1.19 -0.37
C PHE A 330 17.94 -2.43 -0.53
N SER A 331 17.48 -3.51 0.07
CA SER A 331 18.03 -4.86 -0.07
C SER A 331 17.07 -5.75 -0.83
N SER A 332 17.55 -6.92 -1.25
CA SER A 332 16.72 -7.95 -1.90
C SER A 332 16.70 -9.22 -1.05
N SER A 333 15.57 -9.90 -1.03
CA SER A 333 15.42 -11.25 -0.50
C SER A 333 14.52 -12.07 -1.40
N LYS A 334 14.49 -13.38 -1.20
CA LYS A 334 13.53 -14.26 -1.86
C LYS A 334 12.63 -14.92 -0.84
N TYR A 335 11.36 -15.06 -1.18
CA TYR A 335 10.40 -15.83 -0.41
C TYR A 335 9.49 -16.61 -1.36
N LYS A 336 9.55 -17.94 -1.27
CA LYS A 336 8.97 -18.83 -2.29
C LYS A 336 9.46 -18.41 -3.70
N SER A 337 8.54 -18.10 -4.61
CA SER A 337 8.83 -17.62 -5.97
C SER A 337 8.87 -16.09 -6.11
N ALA A 338 8.72 -15.33 -5.02
CA ALA A 338 8.70 -13.88 -5.07
C ALA A 338 10.08 -13.29 -4.73
N ASP A 339 10.54 -12.34 -5.57
CA ASP A 339 11.72 -11.50 -5.32
C ASP A 339 11.28 -10.23 -4.57
N ILE A 340 11.55 -10.20 -3.26
CA ILE A 340 11.13 -9.10 -2.39
C ILE A 340 12.24 -8.05 -2.28
N ARG A 341 11.90 -6.81 -2.60
CA ARG A 341 12.71 -5.62 -2.30
C ARG A 341 12.27 -5.04 -0.97
N TYR A 342 13.22 -4.73 -0.09
CA TYR A 342 12.88 -4.25 1.25
C TYR A 342 13.83 -3.18 1.76
N PHE A 343 13.30 -2.33 2.63
CA PHE A 343 14.02 -1.32 3.38
C PHE A 343 13.63 -1.39 4.86
N ASN A 344 14.60 -1.55 5.76
CA ASN A 344 14.34 -1.61 7.20
C ASN A 344 14.50 -0.23 7.84
N PHE A 345 13.54 0.19 8.67
CA PHE A 345 13.67 1.44 9.43
C PHE A 345 14.56 1.19 10.66
N PRO A 346 15.72 1.85 10.79
CA PRO A 346 16.71 1.49 11.82
C PRO A 346 16.24 1.74 13.25
N ASN A 347 15.28 2.66 13.44
CA ASN A 347 14.84 3.12 14.75
C ASN A 347 13.48 2.58 15.17
N ILE A 348 12.86 1.70 14.37
CA ILE A 348 11.52 1.19 14.64
C ILE A 348 11.51 -0.33 14.51
N ILE A 349 11.23 -1.00 15.63
CA ILE A 349 11.28 -2.46 15.72
C ILE A 349 10.26 -3.08 14.75
N ASN A 350 10.75 -4.06 13.99
CA ASN A 350 9.96 -4.82 13.02
C ASN A 350 9.18 -3.95 12.03
N THR A 351 9.71 -2.77 11.69
CA THR A 351 9.12 -1.89 10.69
C THR A 351 10.04 -1.83 9.49
N SER A 352 9.48 -2.19 8.35
CA SER A 352 10.15 -2.19 7.06
C SER A 352 9.14 -1.81 5.99
N PHE A 353 9.64 -1.31 4.87
CA PHE A 353 8.86 -1.26 3.64
C PHE A 353 9.31 -2.43 2.79
N ASP A 354 8.41 -3.37 2.53
CA ASP A 354 8.67 -4.52 1.68
C ASP A 354 7.73 -4.44 0.48
N TYR A 355 8.24 -4.74 -0.71
CA TYR A 355 7.40 -4.86 -1.89
C TYR A 355 7.89 -5.95 -2.85
N THR A 356 6.97 -6.45 -3.67
CA THR A 356 7.25 -7.37 -4.76
C THR A 356 6.28 -7.14 -5.92
N VAL A 357 6.73 -7.47 -7.12
CA VAL A 357 5.87 -7.62 -8.30
C VAL A 357 5.73 -9.10 -8.57
N LEU A 358 4.51 -9.62 -8.51
CA LEU A 358 4.23 -11.04 -8.74
C LEU A 358 3.42 -11.18 -10.03
N SER A 359 3.94 -11.90 -11.00
CA SER A 359 3.21 -12.20 -12.25
C SER A 359 2.81 -13.67 -12.27
N ASP A 360 1.52 -13.92 -12.52
CA ASP A 360 1.00 -15.23 -12.91
C ASP A 360 0.79 -15.28 -14.44
N LYS A 361 0.17 -16.33 -14.96
CA LYS A 361 -0.06 -16.50 -16.42
C LYS A 361 -0.98 -15.43 -17.05
N GLN A 362 -1.80 -14.77 -16.24
CA GLN A 362 -2.92 -13.91 -16.67
C GLN A 362 -2.94 -12.55 -15.97
N ASN A 363 -2.37 -12.44 -14.77
CA ASN A 363 -2.43 -11.27 -13.92
C ASN A 363 -1.04 -10.92 -13.43
N THR A 364 -0.85 -9.64 -13.14
CA THR A 364 0.30 -9.16 -12.38
C THR A 364 -0.20 -8.40 -11.18
N TYR A 365 0.49 -8.56 -10.06
CA TYR A 365 0.18 -7.94 -8.79
C TYR A 365 1.36 -7.12 -8.31
N PHE A 366 1.10 -5.89 -7.89
CA PHE A 366 2.00 -5.12 -7.05
C PHE A 366 1.59 -5.30 -5.60
N ILE A 367 2.52 -5.78 -4.78
CA ILE A 367 2.27 -6.11 -3.38
C ILE A 367 3.27 -5.32 -2.54
N PHE A 368 2.78 -4.65 -1.49
CA PHE A 368 3.67 -4.02 -0.50
C PHE A 368 3.12 -4.16 0.92
N SER A 369 4.00 -4.01 1.91
CA SER A 369 3.66 -4.04 3.33
C SER A 369 4.57 -3.15 4.18
N THR A 370 4.13 -2.98 5.44
CA THR A 370 4.82 -2.23 6.51
C THR A 370 5.64 -3.11 7.45
N SER A 371 5.75 -4.41 7.14
CA SER A 371 6.70 -5.33 7.78
C SER A 371 7.00 -6.55 6.90
N LYS A 372 8.19 -7.12 7.10
CA LYS A 372 8.66 -8.35 6.46
C LYS A 372 7.73 -9.55 6.68
N GLU A 373 7.21 -9.73 7.89
CA GLU A 373 6.29 -10.83 8.16
C GLU A 373 4.92 -10.57 7.51
N SER A 374 4.47 -9.30 7.45
CA SER A 374 3.23 -8.95 6.77
C SER A 374 3.24 -9.29 5.28
N ILE A 375 4.33 -9.02 4.54
CA ILE A 375 4.38 -9.36 3.10
C ILE A 375 4.40 -10.88 2.89
N ARG A 376 5.08 -11.62 3.77
CA ARG A 376 5.13 -13.09 3.72
C ARG A 376 3.75 -13.70 3.94
N SER A 377 3.02 -13.22 4.96
CA SER A 377 1.65 -13.69 5.20
C SER A 377 0.71 -13.37 4.04
N ILE A 378 0.86 -12.21 3.39
CA ILE A 378 0.09 -11.88 2.18
C ILE A 378 0.40 -12.86 1.05
N LEU A 379 1.68 -13.14 0.80
CA LEU A 379 2.11 -14.10 -0.22
C LEU A 379 1.64 -15.53 0.09
N ASP A 380 1.64 -15.91 1.36
CA ASP A 380 1.11 -17.20 1.81
C ASP A 380 -0.39 -17.30 1.53
N TYR A 381 -1.15 -16.29 1.92
CA TYR A 381 -2.59 -16.21 1.68
C TYR A 381 -2.96 -16.22 0.20
N MET A 382 -2.20 -15.51 -0.64
CA MET A 382 -2.42 -15.53 -2.09
C MET A 382 -2.09 -16.88 -2.72
N SER A 383 -1.20 -17.68 -2.12
CA SER A 383 -0.84 -19.01 -2.64
C SER A 383 -1.83 -20.12 -2.24
N GLU A 384 -2.71 -19.86 -1.28
CA GLU A 384 -3.75 -20.80 -0.84
C GLU A 384 -5.06 -20.67 -1.64
N LYS A 385 -5.22 -19.56 -2.38
CA LYS A 385 -6.33 -19.33 -3.31
C LYS A 385 -6.00 -19.88 -4.69
#